data_AF-A0A0D6N3L5-F1
#
_entry.id   AF-A0A0D6N3L5-F1
#
_cell.length_a   1.000
_cell.length_b   1.000
_cell.length_c   1.000
_cell.angle_alpha   90.00
_cell.angle_beta   90.00
_cell.angle_gamma   90.00
#
_symmetry.space_group_name_H-M   'P 1'
#
loop_
_entity.id
_entity.type
_entity.pdbx_description
1 polymer ?
#
loop_
_entity_poly.entity_id
_entity_poly.type
_entity_poly.pdbx_seq_one_letter_code
_entity_poly.pdbx_strand_id
1 'polypeptide(L)'
;MTITYPALQVGLTNQKIALIGLVFKAQRENTPFSLPDMVSFRPQDGQHEVCDFAQVYQKSVFEALLKAFSIPYTPGPAQADATLVDGWQCFWEGADRWGEAGRAGKASWTNLTAQIIRHLRPVPMLADFADLLRAKLDNNNIRHVLQLRIENDWQGYSRDVLPTFAGQNEEYCPPFLDIVRKAQTTWGADFKKAYVLSDETCLPVPKETIREHTFKELGVELFWKSDFLPQETFKSNLVSSMLDFEIAVHAPFFAGNSRSTFAGFVSFEKFCRTGQMPKHHYIYNIPGQGLGLRHDNGAMMVPEQATDRLYGHEPLIPVHRGDLQWPLSLTAHIACLGDFTSETQMLHGIPSGDLAFDTAGIGGRCVEGFQITSAGLPLPFEYRARDVDGHQTSWMPHDHFCGSKGQSRPLTGFAVRLTGPAFLTTDCFYAGRFEGQRDALTAENGAWCSAGYGQKLVGMHILFRPKGLT
;
A
#
# COMPACT_ATOMS: atom_id res chain seq x y z
N MET A 1 -31.44 9.11 13.10
CA MET A 1 -31.57 7.76 12.50
C MET A 1 -30.16 7.22 12.35
N THR A 2 -29.86 6.06 12.93
CA THR A 2 -28.52 5.45 12.90
C THR A 2 -28.42 4.48 11.72
N ILE A 3 -27.31 4.44 10.99
CA ILE A 3 -27.07 3.46 9.90
C ILE A 3 -26.15 2.31 10.34
N THR A 4 -26.32 1.14 9.74
CA THR A 4 -25.39 -0.01 9.84
C THR A 4 -25.62 -0.96 8.67
N TYR A 5 -24.81 -2.00 8.52
CA TYR A 5 -25.09 -3.12 7.61
C TYR A 5 -25.12 -4.44 8.38
N PRO A 6 -25.87 -5.46 7.91
CA PRO A 6 -25.81 -6.79 8.49
C PRO A 6 -24.44 -7.43 8.26
N ALA A 7 -24.00 -8.25 9.21
CA ALA A 7 -22.67 -8.88 9.18
C ALA A 7 -22.37 -9.52 7.81
N LEU A 8 -21.29 -9.06 7.14
CA LEU A 8 -20.95 -9.49 5.80
C LEU A 8 -20.29 -10.87 5.81
N GLN A 9 -20.88 -11.81 5.08
CA GLN A 9 -20.45 -13.20 4.96
C GLN A 9 -19.22 -13.37 4.04
N VAL A 10 -18.15 -12.64 4.34
CA VAL A 10 -16.91 -12.58 3.55
C VAL A 10 -15.68 -12.65 4.47
N GLY A 11 -14.49 -12.82 3.89
CA GLY A 11 -13.25 -12.84 4.66
C GLY A 11 -12.99 -11.55 5.45
N LEU A 12 -12.20 -11.67 6.52
CA LEU A 12 -11.83 -10.61 7.46
C LEU A 12 -11.50 -9.26 6.78
N THR A 13 -10.63 -9.30 5.78
CA THR A 13 -10.17 -8.08 5.11
C THR A 13 -11.29 -7.38 4.33
N ASN A 14 -12.19 -8.14 3.72
CA ASN A 14 -13.32 -7.56 3.01
C ASN A 14 -14.31 -6.89 3.99
N GLN A 15 -14.45 -7.43 5.22
CA GLN A 15 -15.20 -6.77 6.29
C GLN A 15 -14.52 -5.47 6.75
N LYS A 16 -13.18 -5.45 6.88
CA LYS A 16 -12.43 -4.20 7.15
C LYS A 16 -12.69 -3.16 6.05
N ILE A 17 -12.66 -3.56 4.78
CA ILE A 17 -12.94 -2.69 3.63
C ILE A 17 -14.37 -2.14 3.70
N ALA A 18 -15.36 -2.98 3.96
CA ALA A 18 -16.74 -2.51 4.09
C ALA A 18 -16.94 -1.54 5.26
N LEU A 19 -16.26 -1.73 6.39
CA LEU A 19 -16.27 -0.77 7.50
C LEU A 19 -15.71 0.59 7.09
N ILE A 20 -14.67 0.64 6.25
CA ILE A 20 -14.16 1.91 5.69
C ILE A 20 -15.30 2.62 4.94
N GLY A 21 -15.99 1.93 4.03
CA GLY A 21 -17.08 2.54 3.27
C GLY A 21 -18.25 3.00 4.14
N LEU A 22 -18.60 2.26 5.19
CA LEU A 22 -19.62 2.69 6.15
C LEU A 22 -19.23 3.99 6.87
N VAL A 23 -17.97 4.12 7.29
CA VAL A 23 -17.44 5.34 7.93
C VAL A 23 -17.50 6.53 6.97
N PHE A 24 -17.09 6.35 5.70
CA PHE A 24 -17.17 7.41 4.69
C PHE A 24 -18.62 7.78 4.35
N LYS A 25 -19.53 6.81 4.29
CA LYS A 25 -20.97 7.06 4.11
C LYS A 25 -21.53 7.90 5.26
N ALA A 26 -21.23 7.53 6.51
CA ALA A 26 -21.64 8.26 7.70
C ALA A 26 -21.12 9.71 7.70
N GLN A 27 -19.85 9.90 7.30
CA GLN A 27 -19.24 11.22 7.16
C GLN A 27 -19.94 12.07 6.08
N ARG A 28 -20.11 11.53 4.87
CA ARG A 28 -20.73 12.23 3.73
C ARG A 28 -22.17 12.63 4.01
N GLU A 29 -22.93 11.74 4.64
CA GLU A 29 -24.37 11.94 4.90
C GLU A 29 -24.63 12.59 6.26
N ASN A 30 -23.58 12.93 7.00
CA ASN A 30 -23.64 13.44 8.37
C ASN A 30 -24.63 12.64 9.25
N THR A 31 -24.61 11.32 9.09
CA THR A 31 -25.59 10.40 9.68
C THR A 31 -24.85 9.45 10.62
N PRO A 32 -25.23 9.37 11.91
CA PRO A 32 -24.59 8.47 12.86
C PRO A 32 -24.61 7.02 12.39
N PHE A 33 -23.52 6.30 12.57
CA PHE A 33 -23.51 4.85 12.37
C PHE A 33 -23.25 4.10 13.67
N SER A 34 -23.65 2.82 13.71
CA SER A 34 -23.26 1.87 14.75
C SER A 34 -22.30 0.84 14.18
N LEU A 35 -21.39 0.33 15.00
CA LEU A 35 -20.42 -0.67 14.53
C LEU A 35 -21.16 -1.94 14.10
N PRO A 36 -20.89 -2.47 12.89
CA PRO A 36 -21.46 -3.72 12.44
C PRO A 36 -20.81 -4.89 13.19
N ASP A 37 -21.52 -5.99 13.31
CA ASP A 37 -20.93 -7.24 13.77
C ASP A 37 -19.95 -7.80 12.72
N MET A 38 -18.97 -8.54 13.21
CA MET A 38 -18.00 -9.26 12.40
C MET A 38 -18.47 -10.71 12.17
N VAL A 39 -17.99 -11.33 11.10
CA VAL A 39 -18.29 -12.74 10.78
C VAL A 39 -17.03 -13.57 10.80
N SER A 40 -17.05 -14.65 11.59
CA SER A 40 -16.15 -15.79 11.43
C SER A 40 -16.72 -16.69 10.34
N PHE A 41 -16.14 -16.60 9.13
CA PHE A 41 -16.60 -17.37 7.97
C PHE A 41 -15.89 -18.73 7.91
N ARG A 42 -16.67 -19.81 7.76
CA ARG A 42 -16.19 -21.17 7.46
C ARG A 42 -16.61 -21.58 6.05
N PRO A 43 -15.71 -21.47 5.05
CA PRO A 43 -16.05 -21.76 3.66
C PRO A 43 -16.48 -23.21 3.41
N GLN A 44 -15.95 -24.17 4.20
CA GLN A 44 -16.23 -25.62 4.04
C GLN A 44 -17.70 -25.98 4.24
N ASP A 45 -18.35 -25.34 5.22
CA ASP A 45 -19.67 -25.76 5.71
C ASP A 45 -20.74 -24.70 5.44
N GLY A 46 -20.35 -23.53 4.92
CA GLY A 46 -21.21 -22.35 4.80
C GLY A 46 -21.69 -21.80 6.16
N GLN A 47 -21.06 -22.23 7.26
CA GLN A 47 -21.39 -21.79 8.61
C GLN A 47 -20.77 -20.41 8.89
N HIS A 48 -21.56 -19.57 9.58
CA HIS A 48 -21.16 -18.22 9.96
C HIS A 48 -21.42 -18.03 11.46
N GLU A 49 -20.39 -17.64 12.19
CA GLU A 49 -20.54 -17.19 13.57
C GLU A 49 -20.41 -15.66 13.60
N VAL A 50 -21.43 -15.01 14.17
CA VAL A 50 -21.47 -13.56 14.34
C VAL A 50 -20.71 -13.21 15.62
N CYS A 51 -19.74 -12.31 15.51
CA CYS A 51 -18.90 -11.85 16.60
C CYS A 51 -19.04 -10.34 16.78
N ASP A 52 -19.24 -9.88 18.00
CA ASP A 52 -19.25 -8.44 18.30
C ASP A 52 -17.88 -7.83 17.93
N PHE A 53 -17.90 -6.62 17.33
CA PHE A 53 -16.69 -5.88 16.97
C PHE A 53 -15.68 -5.80 18.12
N ALA A 54 -16.15 -5.60 19.36
CA ALA A 54 -15.33 -5.47 20.57
C ALA A 54 -14.66 -6.78 21.01
N GLN A 55 -15.04 -7.94 20.44
CA GLN A 55 -14.32 -9.21 20.64
C GLN A 55 -13.08 -9.31 19.75
N VAL A 56 -13.03 -8.51 18.68
CA VAL A 56 -11.98 -8.56 17.65
C VAL A 56 -11.05 -7.37 17.77
N TYR A 57 -11.62 -6.16 17.90
CA TYR A 57 -10.90 -4.91 17.94
C TYR A 57 -11.17 -4.10 19.20
N GLN A 58 -10.22 -3.25 19.56
CA GLN A 58 -10.35 -2.33 20.68
C GLN A 58 -11.30 -1.18 20.32
N LYS A 59 -12.57 -1.32 20.73
CA LYS A 59 -13.63 -0.34 20.46
C LYS A 59 -13.26 1.08 20.86
N SER A 60 -12.71 1.29 22.06
CA SER A 60 -12.34 2.62 22.56
C SER A 60 -11.28 3.33 21.70
N VAL A 61 -10.32 2.57 21.14
CA VAL A 61 -9.30 3.10 20.23
C VAL A 61 -9.94 3.57 18.93
N PHE A 62 -10.90 2.80 18.41
CA PHE A 62 -11.63 3.16 17.20
C PHE A 62 -12.55 4.37 17.42
N GLU A 63 -13.26 4.43 18.55
CA GLU A 63 -14.12 5.57 18.91
C GLU A 63 -13.33 6.89 19.04
N ALA A 64 -12.10 6.83 19.58
CA ALA A 64 -11.22 7.99 19.65
C ALA A 64 -10.87 8.53 18.26
N LEU A 65 -10.64 7.64 17.29
CA LEU A 65 -10.47 8.03 15.88
C LEU A 65 -11.72 8.71 15.33
N LEU A 66 -12.90 8.10 15.50
CA LEU A 66 -14.15 8.66 14.98
C LEU A 66 -14.37 10.07 15.51
N LYS A 67 -14.10 10.29 16.81
CA LYS A 67 -14.14 11.61 17.43
C LYS A 67 -13.12 12.59 16.82
N ALA A 68 -11.88 12.16 16.59
CA ALA A 68 -10.83 13.00 16.02
C ALA A 68 -11.16 13.51 14.61
N PHE A 69 -11.89 12.72 13.83
CA PHE A 69 -12.35 13.06 12.47
C PHE A 69 -13.78 13.60 12.42
N SER A 70 -14.39 13.88 13.57
CA SER A 70 -15.78 14.33 13.67
C SER A 70 -16.78 13.42 12.94
N ILE A 71 -16.55 12.11 12.95
CA ILE A 71 -17.44 11.13 12.32
C ILE A 71 -18.67 10.93 13.22
N PRO A 72 -19.90 11.11 12.72
CA PRO A 72 -21.11 10.84 13.48
C PRO A 72 -21.17 9.36 13.90
N TYR A 73 -21.28 9.10 15.20
CA TYR A 73 -21.23 7.74 15.75
C TYR A 73 -22.24 7.57 16.89
N THR A 74 -22.93 6.43 16.90
CA THR A 74 -23.84 6.02 17.99
C THR A 74 -23.19 4.87 18.78
N PRO A 75 -22.79 5.09 20.05
CA PRO A 75 -22.21 4.05 20.88
C PRO A 75 -23.19 2.94 21.21
N GLY A 76 -22.73 1.69 21.14
CA GLY A 76 -23.50 0.50 21.52
C GLY A 76 -23.73 -0.43 20.34
N PRO A 77 -24.44 -1.56 20.55
CA PRO A 77 -24.86 -2.43 19.45
C PRO A 77 -25.82 -1.69 18.53
N ALA A 78 -25.99 -2.18 17.31
CA ALA A 78 -26.98 -1.64 16.40
C ALA A 78 -28.37 -1.65 17.07
N GLN A 79 -29.01 -0.48 17.13
CA GLN A 79 -30.34 -0.36 17.72
C GLN A 79 -31.37 -1.05 16.80
N ALA A 80 -32.46 -1.55 17.37
CA ALA A 80 -33.50 -2.26 16.61
C ALA A 80 -34.14 -1.39 15.49
N ASP A 81 -34.00 -0.07 15.57
CA ASP A 81 -34.47 0.92 14.60
C ASP A 81 -33.35 1.46 13.69
N ALA A 82 -32.16 0.84 13.69
CA ALA A 82 -31.09 1.22 12.77
C ALA A 82 -31.49 0.93 11.31
N THR A 83 -31.21 1.90 10.43
CA THR A 83 -31.40 1.72 9.00
C THR A 83 -30.31 0.82 8.45
N LEU A 84 -30.73 -0.32 7.89
CA LEU A 84 -29.82 -1.22 7.20
C LEU A 84 -29.45 -0.63 5.84
N VAL A 85 -28.16 -0.42 5.63
CA VAL A 85 -27.58 -0.06 4.34
C VAL A 85 -26.98 -1.30 3.68
N ASP A 86 -26.78 -1.26 2.36
CA ASP A 86 -26.16 -2.36 1.63
C ASP A 86 -24.66 -2.46 1.97
N GLY A 87 -24.27 -3.56 2.60
CA GLY A 87 -22.87 -3.82 2.96
C GLY A 87 -21.97 -4.00 1.74
N TRP A 88 -22.48 -4.45 0.59
CA TRP A 88 -21.69 -4.52 -0.64
C TRP A 88 -21.40 -3.15 -1.22
N GLN A 89 -22.35 -2.20 -1.16
CA GLN A 89 -22.07 -0.81 -1.51
C GLN A 89 -21.01 -0.22 -0.59
N CYS A 90 -21.06 -0.53 0.72
CA CYS A 90 -20.00 -0.14 1.65
C CYS A 90 -18.66 -0.78 1.30
N PHE A 91 -18.63 -2.04 0.87
CA PHE A 91 -17.40 -2.70 0.39
C PHE A 91 -16.82 -1.99 -0.84
N TRP A 92 -17.63 -1.69 -1.85
CA TRP A 92 -17.15 -1.02 -3.06
C TRP A 92 -16.63 0.39 -2.76
N GLU A 93 -17.37 1.17 -1.97
CA GLU A 93 -16.90 2.48 -1.53
C GLU A 93 -15.60 2.34 -0.74
N GLY A 94 -15.51 1.40 0.19
CA GLY A 94 -14.28 1.14 0.94
C GLY A 94 -13.09 0.76 0.06
N ALA A 95 -13.31 -0.03 -0.99
CA ALA A 95 -12.28 -0.45 -1.93
C ALA A 95 -11.76 0.75 -2.75
N ASP A 96 -12.67 1.64 -3.18
CA ASP A 96 -12.29 2.88 -3.86
C ASP A 96 -11.45 3.77 -2.95
N ARG A 97 -11.87 3.97 -1.69
CA ARG A 97 -11.12 4.76 -0.69
C ARG A 97 -9.75 4.18 -0.37
N TRP A 98 -9.65 2.86 -0.35
CA TRP A 98 -8.37 2.17 -0.20
C TRP A 98 -7.45 2.41 -1.41
N GLY A 99 -7.98 2.28 -2.64
CA GLY A 99 -7.24 2.55 -3.86
C GLY A 99 -6.80 4.01 -4.00
N GLU A 100 -7.65 4.96 -3.62
CA GLU A 100 -7.34 6.41 -3.57
C GLU A 100 -6.20 6.69 -2.58
N ALA A 101 -6.30 6.17 -1.35
CA ALA A 101 -5.24 6.31 -0.35
C ALA A 101 -3.94 5.61 -0.79
N GLY A 102 -4.06 4.50 -1.51
CA GLY A 102 -2.98 3.81 -2.20
C GLY A 102 -2.20 4.72 -3.14
N ARG A 103 -2.90 5.30 -4.11
CA ARG A 103 -2.35 6.22 -5.14
C ARG A 103 -1.76 7.51 -4.57
N ALA A 104 -2.32 8.03 -3.48
CA ALA A 104 -1.78 9.21 -2.81
C ALA A 104 -0.49 8.91 -2.00
N GLY A 105 -0.08 7.63 -1.91
CA GLY A 105 1.19 7.25 -1.31
C GLY A 105 1.35 7.75 0.13
N LYS A 106 2.50 8.35 0.44
CA LYS A 106 2.83 8.82 1.80
C LYS A 106 1.91 9.95 2.30
N ALA A 107 1.32 10.75 1.40
CA ALA A 107 0.41 11.83 1.77
C ALA A 107 -0.92 11.32 2.34
N SER A 108 -1.31 10.11 1.98
CA SER A 108 -2.52 9.49 2.53
C SER A 108 -2.35 9.05 3.99
N TRP A 109 -1.13 9.01 4.54
CA TRP A 109 -0.90 8.44 5.86
C TRP A 109 -1.71 9.13 6.96
N THR A 110 -1.92 10.43 6.85
CA THR A 110 -2.73 11.22 7.80
C THR A 110 -4.22 11.20 7.50
N ASN A 111 -4.65 10.66 6.35
CA ASN A 111 -6.04 10.70 5.92
C ASN A 111 -6.93 9.70 6.68
N LEU A 112 -8.25 9.86 6.53
CA LEU A 112 -9.24 9.04 7.23
C LEU A 112 -9.07 7.53 6.95
N THR A 113 -8.87 7.11 5.69
CA THR A 113 -8.70 5.70 5.32
C THR A 113 -7.51 5.05 6.06
N ALA A 114 -6.34 5.68 6.00
CA ALA A 114 -5.15 5.16 6.66
C ALA A 114 -5.30 5.15 8.18
N GLN A 115 -5.99 6.15 8.74
CA GLN A 115 -6.24 6.23 10.17
C GLN A 115 -7.27 5.21 10.65
N ILE A 116 -8.35 4.91 9.88
CA ILE A 116 -9.26 3.80 10.16
C ILE A 116 -8.47 2.50 10.32
N ILE A 117 -7.68 2.16 9.32
CA ILE A 117 -6.90 0.90 9.30
C ILE A 117 -5.89 0.86 10.43
N ARG A 118 -5.18 1.95 10.70
CA ARG A 118 -4.22 2.06 11.81
C ARG A 118 -4.88 1.81 13.18
N HIS A 119 -6.13 2.21 13.34
CA HIS A 119 -6.87 2.12 14.61
C HIS A 119 -7.75 0.87 14.75
N LEU A 120 -7.78 -0.01 13.74
CA LEU A 120 -8.29 -1.38 13.87
C LEU A 120 -7.30 -2.25 14.65
N ARG A 121 -7.12 -1.93 15.93
CA ARG A 121 -6.20 -2.61 16.85
C ARG A 121 -6.85 -3.88 17.37
N PRO A 122 -6.23 -5.07 17.23
CA PRO A 122 -6.74 -6.29 17.86
C PRO A 122 -6.91 -6.11 19.37
N VAL A 123 -7.88 -6.80 19.97
CA VAL A 123 -7.99 -6.85 21.43
C VAL A 123 -6.71 -7.42 22.07
N PRO A 124 -6.35 -7.03 23.31
CA PRO A 124 -5.08 -7.42 23.93
C PRO A 124 -4.80 -8.92 23.90
N MET A 125 -5.80 -9.77 24.18
CA MET A 125 -5.63 -11.22 24.13
C MET A 125 -5.20 -11.74 22.74
N LEU A 126 -5.75 -11.19 21.65
CA LEU A 126 -5.34 -11.56 20.29
C LEU A 126 -3.93 -11.06 19.97
N ALA A 127 -3.60 -9.85 20.42
CA ALA A 127 -2.25 -9.31 20.29
C ALA A 127 -1.22 -10.18 21.04
N ASP A 128 -1.54 -10.64 22.27
CA ASP A 128 -0.68 -11.52 23.06
C ASP A 128 -0.43 -12.86 22.36
N PHE A 129 -1.47 -13.45 21.73
CA PHE A 129 -1.30 -14.67 20.94
C PHE A 129 -0.44 -14.46 19.69
N ALA A 130 -0.62 -13.33 18.99
CA ALA A 130 0.22 -12.98 17.85
C ALA A 130 1.68 -12.79 18.28
N ASP A 131 1.91 -12.10 19.39
CA ASP A 131 3.24 -11.86 19.97
C ASP A 131 3.92 -13.18 20.37
N LEU A 132 3.17 -14.10 21.00
CA LEU A 132 3.65 -15.44 21.32
C LEU A 132 4.03 -16.23 20.06
N LEU A 133 3.20 -16.17 19.03
CA LEU A 133 3.48 -16.85 17.76
C LEU A 133 4.72 -16.26 17.09
N ARG A 134 4.87 -14.93 17.01
CA ARG A 134 6.10 -14.29 16.51
C ARG A 134 7.33 -14.73 17.27
N ALA A 135 7.28 -14.74 18.60
CA ALA A 135 8.41 -15.19 19.43
C ALA A 135 8.78 -16.65 19.13
N LYS A 136 7.81 -17.53 18.88
CA LYS A 136 8.06 -18.91 18.44
C LYS A 136 8.70 -18.97 17.06
N LEU A 137 8.26 -18.16 16.10
CA LEU A 137 8.87 -18.08 14.76
C LEU A 137 10.32 -17.60 14.85
N ASP A 138 10.58 -16.55 15.62
CA ASP A 138 11.92 -16.01 15.85
C ASP A 138 12.86 -17.04 16.49
N ASN A 139 12.39 -17.75 17.53
CA ASN A 139 13.15 -18.82 18.19
C ASN A 139 13.47 -20.00 17.24
N ASN A 140 12.69 -20.18 16.18
CA ASN A 140 12.92 -21.19 15.14
C ASN A 140 13.65 -20.64 13.90
N ASN A 141 14.08 -19.37 13.94
CA ASN A 141 14.72 -18.65 12.84
C ASN A 141 13.86 -18.62 11.55
N ILE A 142 12.54 -18.48 11.71
CA ILE A 142 11.59 -18.40 10.60
C ILE A 142 11.29 -16.91 10.33
N ARG A 143 11.96 -16.34 9.33
CA ARG A 143 11.85 -14.90 8.99
C ARG A 143 11.02 -14.62 7.73
N HIS A 144 10.70 -15.65 6.97
CA HIS A 144 9.97 -15.54 5.71
C HIS A 144 8.54 -15.99 5.90
N VAL A 145 7.60 -15.18 5.42
CA VAL A 145 6.17 -15.46 5.47
C VAL A 145 5.64 -15.53 4.04
N LEU A 146 4.96 -16.63 3.71
CA LEU A 146 4.38 -16.88 2.40
C LEU A 146 2.89 -17.12 2.53
N GLN A 147 2.08 -16.29 1.87
CA GLN A 147 0.70 -16.64 1.63
C GLN A 147 0.65 -17.68 0.51
N LEU A 148 0.07 -18.84 0.79
CA LEU A 148 -0.32 -19.80 -0.24
C LEU A 148 -1.82 -19.66 -0.49
N ARG A 149 -2.20 -18.70 -1.34
CA ARG A 149 -3.60 -18.54 -1.77
C ARG A 149 -3.92 -19.59 -2.84
N ILE A 150 -4.08 -20.84 -2.41
CA ILE A 150 -4.27 -22.03 -3.25
C ILE A 150 -5.50 -22.84 -2.83
N GLU A 151 -6.30 -22.31 -1.90
CA GLU A 151 -7.50 -22.95 -1.37
C GLU A 151 -8.52 -23.25 -2.47
N ASN A 152 -9.38 -24.24 -2.23
CA ASN A 152 -10.32 -24.74 -3.25
C ASN A 152 -11.24 -23.65 -3.83
N ASP A 153 -11.72 -22.73 -2.98
CA ASP A 153 -12.52 -21.56 -3.40
C ASP A 153 -11.73 -20.64 -4.34
N TRP A 154 -10.45 -20.42 -4.02
CA TRP A 154 -9.57 -19.57 -4.80
C TRP A 154 -9.21 -20.18 -6.15
N GLN A 155 -9.04 -21.50 -6.24
CA GLN A 155 -8.75 -22.17 -7.51
C GLN A 155 -9.90 -22.03 -8.52
N GLY A 156 -11.16 -22.11 -8.05
CA GLY A 156 -12.33 -21.81 -8.87
C GLY A 156 -12.29 -20.37 -9.38
N TYR A 157 -12.19 -19.41 -8.46
CA TYR A 157 -12.12 -17.98 -8.80
C TYR A 157 -10.97 -17.66 -9.78
N SER A 158 -9.79 -18.25 -9.57
CA SER A 158 -8.61 -17.98 -10.39
C SER A 158 -8.71 -18.54 -11.80
N ARG A 159 -9.45 -19.64 -11.99
CA ARG A 159 -9.66 -20.24 -13.32
C ARG A 159 -10.82 -19.61 -14.07
N ASP A 160 -11.89 -19.27 -13.36
CA ASP A 160 -13.16 -18.91 -13.99
C ASP A 160 -13.38 -17.40 -14.08
N VAL A 161 -12.75 -16.63 -13.17
CA VAL A 161 -13.00 -15.17 -13.05
C VAL A 161 -11.78 -14.35 -13.45
N LEU A 162 -10.60 -14.62 -12.88
CA LEU A 162 -9.39 -13.81 -13.16
C LEU A 162 -9.06 -13.67 -14.66
N PRO A 163 -9.18 -14.71 -15.51
CA PRO A 163 -8.86 -14.57 -16.94
C PRO A 163 -9.74 -13.57 -17.71
N THR A 164 -10.87 -13.15 -17.14
CA THR A 164 -11.76 -12.16 -17.77
C THR A 164 -11.22 -10.73 -17.68
N PHE A 165 -10.25 -10.45 -16.80
CA PHE A 165 -9.67 -9.11 -16.62
C PHE A 165 -8.17 -9.08 -16.25
N ALA A 166 -7.53 -10.22 -16.04
CA ALA A 166 -6.09 -10.30 -15.77
C ALA A 166 -5.25 -9.85 -16.96
N GLY A 167 -4.03 -9.38 -16.69
CA GLY A 167 -3.06 -9.07 -17.74
C GLY A 167 -2.67 -10.32 -18.53
N GLN A 168 -2.23 -10.16 -19.79
CA GLN A 168 -1.91 -11.28 -20.69
C GLN A 168 -0.89 -12.28 -20.11
N ASN A 169 0.02 -11.82 -19.24
CA ASN A 169 1.10 -12.62 -18.67
C ASN A 169 0.99 -12.80 -17.15
N GLU A 170 -0.16 -12.47 -16.56
CA GLU A 170 -0.39 -12.64 -15.12
C GLU A 170 -0.51 -14.14 -14.78
N GLU A 171 0.20 -14.59 -13.76
CA GLU A 171 0.12 -15.96 -13.27
C GLU A 171 -1.00 -16.09 -12.21
N TYR A 172 -2.21 -16.40 -12.65
CA TYR A 172 -3.41 -16.38 -11.80
C TYR A 172 -3.58 -17.61 -10.89
N CYS A 173 -3.08 -18.79 -11.28
CA CYS A 173 -3.26 -20.04 -10.52
C CYS A 173 -1.95 -20.87 -10.41
N PRO A 174 -0.86 -20.31 -9.87
CA PRO A 174 0.40 -21.03 -9.77
C PRO A 174 0.31 -22.17 -8.75
N PRO A 175 0.88 -23.36 -9.06
CA PRO A 175 1.06 -24.43 -8.08
C PRO A 175 1.88 -24.00 -6.87
N PHE A 176 1.62 -24.60 -5.70
CA PHE A 176 2.35 -24.25 -4.47
C PHE A 176 3.88 -24.37 -4.62
N LEU A 177 4.35 -25.39 -5.36
CA LEU A 177 5.77 -25.62 -5.56
C LEU A 177 6.42 -24.50 -6.38
N ASP A 178 5.68 -23.94 -7.35
CA ASP A 178 6.17 -22.83 -8.17
C ASP A 178 6.24 -21.53 -7.35
N ILE A 179 5.25 -21.28 -6.48
CA ILE A 179 5.27 -20.15 -5.53
C ILE A 179 6.52 -20.24 -4.63
N VAL A 180 6.77 -21.40 -4.03
CA VAL A 180 7.94 -21.59 -3.14
C VAL A 180 9.25 -21.54 -3.93
N ARG A 181 9.29 -22.05 -5.16
CA ARG A 181 10.48 -21.96 -6.03
C ARG A 181 10.81 -20.51 -6.39
N LYS A 182 9.80 -19.67 -6.67
CA LYS A 182 10.01 -18.23 -6.89
C LYS A 182 10.59 -17.55 -5.65
N ALA A 183 10.06 -17.89 -4.48
CA ALA A 183 10.58 -17.40 -3.20
C ALA A 183 12.04 -17.80 -2.99
N GLN A 184 12.38 -19.06 -3.22
CA GLN A 184 13.76 -19.55 -3.16
C GLN A 184 14.68 -18.85 -4.16
N THR A 185 14.22 -18.63 -5.39
CA THR A 185 15.00 -17.93 -6.43
C THR A 185 15.28 -16.48 -6.02
N THR A 186 14.33 -15.84 -5.35
CA THR A 186 14.42 -14.41 -4.99
C THR A 186 15.22 -14.17 -3.72
N TRP A 187 14.96 -14.96 -2.69
CA TRP A 187 15.58 -14.80 -1.36
C TRP A 187 16.85 -15.64 -1.21
N GLY A 188 17.13 -16.52 -2.18
CA GLY A 188 18.40 -17.23 -2.30
C GLY A 188 18.64 -18.24 -1.17
N ALA A 189 19.92 -18.40 -0.81
CA ALA A 189 20.36 -19.40 0.15
C ALA A 189 19.79 -19.22 1.56
N ASP A 190 19.40 -17.99 1.94
CA ASP A 190 18.84 -17.67 3.24
C ASP A 190 17.40 -18.18 3.42
N PHE A 191 16.73 -18.54 2.32
CA PHE A 191 15.39 -19.09 2.34
C PHE A 191 15.40 -20.60 2.54
N LYS A 192 15.41 -21.02 3.82
CA LYS A 192 15.33 -22.42 4.24
C LYS A 192 14.06 -22.79 4.98
N LYS A 193 13.42 -21.82 5.63
CA LYS A 193 12.21 -22.00 6.42
C LYS A 193 11.21 -20.89 6.11
N ALA A 194 9.95 -21.25 5.98
CA ALA A 194 8.86 -20.30 5.77
C ALA A 194 7.65 -20.60 6.66
N TYR A 195 7.04 -19.56 7.18
CA TYR A 195 5.72 -19.61 7.76
C TYR A 195 4.67 -19.42 6.66
N VAL A 196 3.70 -20.32 6.58
CA VAL A 196 2.68 -20.36 5.54
C VAL A 196 1.36 -19.80 6.06
N LEU A 197 0.80 -18.84 5.32
CA LEU A 197 -0.54 -18.31 5.54
C LEU A 197 -1.50 -18.99 4.57
N SER A 198 -2.47 -19.71 5.11
CA SER A 198 -3.58 -20.33 4.37
C SER A 198 -4.69 -20.73 5.34
N ASP A 199 -5.90 -20.91 4.82
CA ASP A 199 -6.90 -21.68 5.53
C ASP A 199 -6.59 -23.18 5.40
N GLU A 200 -5.99 -23.76 6.45
CA GLU A 200 -5.46 -25.13 6.48
C GLU A 200 -6.51 -26.19 6.13
N THR A 201 -7.77 -25.96 6.51
CA THR A 201 -8.86 -26.90 6.27
C THR A 201 -9.47 -26.74 4.86
N CYS A 202 -9.16 -25.66 4.15
CA CYS A 202 -9.56 -25.40 2.76
C CYS A 202 -8.50 -25.76 1.72
N LEU A 203 -7.35 -26.32 2.14
CA LEU A 203 -6.27 -26.67 1.22
C LEU A 203 -6.71 -27.78 0.23
N PRO A 204 -6.20 -27.75 -1.03
CA PRO A 204 -6.56 -28.73 -2.05
C PRO A 204 -5.96 -30.12 -1.78
N VAL A 205 -4.90 -30.18 -0.99
CA VAL A 205 -4.25 -31.40 -0.49
C VAL A 205 -3.83 -31.18 0.95
N PRO A 206 -3.64 -32.23 1.77
CA PRO A 206 -3.18 -32.08 3.15
C PRO A 206 -1.87 -31.29 3.23
N LYS A 207 -1.75 -30.40 4.23
CA LYS A 207 -0.53 -29.60 4.44
C LYS A 207 0.73 -30.44 4.63
N GLU A 208 0.61 -31.64 5.18
CA GLU A 208 1.74 -32.58 5.32
C GLU A 208 2.29 -32.98 3.95
N THR A 209 1.41 -33.24 2.96
CA THR A 209 1.81 -33.52 1.58
C THR A 209 2.54 -32.32 0.96
N ILE A 210 2.04 -31.09 1.20
CA ILE A 210 2.70 -29.86 0.73
C ILE A 210 4.09 -29.73 1.36
N ARG A 211 4.20 -29.94 2.67
CA ARG A 211 5.45 -29.85 3.44
C ARG A 211 6.48 -30.86 2.95
N GLU A 212 6.11 -32.14 2.88
CA GLU A 212 6.99 -33.22 2.43
C GLU A 212 7.47 -33.00 1.00
N HIS A 213 6.55 -32.65 0.09
CA HIS A 213 6.89 -32.42 -1.32
C HIS A 213 7.81 -31.21 -1.49
N THR A 214 7.51 -30.10 -0.80
CA THR A 214 8.34 -28.89 -0.85
C THR A 214 9.75 -29.15 -0.31
N PHE A 215 9.87 -29.86 0.82
CA PHE A 215 11.17 -30.16 1.39
C PHE A 215 11.98 -31.09 0.48
N LYS A 216 11.35 -32.13 -0.08
CA LYS A 216 12.02 -33.05 -0.99
C LYS A 216 12.55 -32.36 -2.25
N GLU A 217 11.74 -31.50 -2.87
CA GLU A 217 12.06 -30.89 -4.16
C GLU A 217 12.94 -29.63 -4.03
N LEU A 218 12.75 -28.84 -2.97
CA LEU A 218 13.40 -27.52 -2.81
C LEU A 218 14.29 -27.41 -1.57
N GLY A 219 14.23 -28.37 -0.63
CA GLY A 219 14.96 -28.28 0.64
C GLY A 219 14.48 -27.14 1.54
N VAL A 220 13.21 -26.73 1.40
CA VAL A 220 12.57 -25.67 2.19
C VAL A 220 11.57 -26.29 3.16
N GLU A 221 11.71 -26.00 4.44
CA GLU A 221 10.77 -26.41 5.48
C GLU A 221 9.60 -25.41 5.58
N LEU A 222 8.38 -25.90 5.58
CA LEU A 222 7.16 -25.09 5.70
C LEU A 222 6.49 -25.32 7.05
N PHE A 223 6.04 -24.23 7.67
CA PHE A 223 5.39 -24.24 8.98
C PHE A 223 4.06 -23.50 8.94
N TRP A 224 3.06 -23.99 9.68
CA TRP A 224 1.74 -23.38 9.83
C TRP A 224 1.51 -23.01 11.30
N LYS A 225 0.53 -22.13 11.58
CA LYS A 225 0.13 -21.75 12.95
C LYS A 225 -0.11 -22.95 13.86
N SER A 226 -0.72 -24.01 13.33
CA SER A 226 -0.98 -25.27 14.03
C SER A 226 0.26 -25.95 14.60
N ASP A 227 1.44 -25.66 14.04
CA ASP A 227 2.70 -26.27 14.47
C ASP A 227 3.20 -25.61 15.76
N PHE A 228 2.67 -24.44 16.11
CA PHE A 228 3.14 -23.61 17.22
C PHE A 228 2.11 -23.43 18.34
N LEU A 229 0.82 -23.48 18.01
CA LEU A 229 -0.28 -23.22 18.94
C LEU A 229 -1.25 -24.42 18.97
N PRO A 230 -1.90 -24.67 20.12
CA PRO A 230 -2.83 -25.79 20.25
C PRO A 230 -4.08 -25.58 19.38
N GLN A 231 -4.71 -26.68 18.94
CA GLN A 231 -5.91 -26.64 18.10
C GLN A 231 -7.05 -25.81 18.70
N GLU A 232 -7.16 -25.80 20.03
CA GLU A 232 -8.14 -25.03 20.79
C GLU A 232 -8.09 -23.52 20.48
N THR A 233 -6.91 -22.98 20.15
CA THR A 233 -6.74 -21.57 19.76
C THR A 233 -7.45 -21.24 18.44
N PHE A 234 -7.67 -22.24 17.58
CA PHE A 234 -8.23 -22.05 16.24
C PHE A 234 -9.72 -22.40 16.14
N LYS A 235 -10.42 -22.57 17.27
CA LYS A 235 -11.88 -22.79 17.26
C LYS A 235 -12.65 -21.67 16.56
N SER A 236 -12.14 -20.44 16.58
CA SER A 236 -12.68 -19.33 15.78
C SER A 236 -11.81 -19.09 14.53
N ASN A 237 -12.41 -19.20 13.35
CA ASN A 237 -11.75 -18.88 12.08
C ASN A 237 -11.33 -17.42 11.99
N LEU A 238 -12.08 -16.54 12.65
CA LEU A 238 -11.74 -15.13 12.76
C LEU A 238 -10.45 -14.90 13.55
N VAL A 239 -10.31 -15.56 14.70
CA VAL A 239 -9.06 -15.55 15.49
C VAL A 239 -7.90 -16.11 14.68
N SER A 240 -8.10 -17.26 14.04
CA SER A 240 -7.12 -17.89 13.15
C SER A 240 -6.63 -16.95 12.03
N SER A 241 -7.56 -16.25 11.36
CA SER A 241 -7.25 -15.29 10.30
C SER A 241 -6.54 -14.04 10.82
N MET A 242 -6.93 -13.56 12.00
CA MET A 242 -6.30 -12.41 12.65
C MET A 242 -4.84 -12.71 13.02
N LEU A 243 -4.54 -13.91 13.53
CA LEU A 243 -3.16 -14.30 13.86
C LEU A 243 -2.28 -14.30 12.61
N ASP A 244 -2.71 -14.95 11.52
CA ASP A 244 -1.98 -14.94 10.25
C ASP A 244 -1.77 -13.52 9.72
N PHE A 245 -2.79 -12.67 9.83
CA PHE A 245 -2.71 -11.28 9.41
C PHE A 245 -1.67 -10.49 10.24
N GLU A 246 -1.68 -10.64 11.56
CA GLU A 246 -0.71 -9.98 12.44
C GLU A 246 0.72 -10.48 12.20
N ILE A 247 0.93 -11.78 11.98
CA ILE A 247 2.26 -12.30 11.60
C ILE A 247 2.72 -11.67 10.28
N ALA A 248 1.85 -11.60 9.27
CA ALA A 248 2.19 -11.08 7.96
C ALA A 248 2.54 -9.58 7.98
N VAL A 249 1.80 -8.77 8.75
CA VAL A 249 2.08 -7.33 8.92
C VAL A 249 3.46 -7.10 9.56
N HIS A 250 3.85 -7.97 10.47
CA HIS A 250 5.13 -7.87 11.19
C HIS A 250 6.28 -8.63 10.53
N ALA A 251 6.02 -9.36 9.44
CA ALA A 251 7.01 -10.17 8.75
C ALA A 251 8.17 -9.31 8.20
N PRO A 252 9.43 -9.73 8.41
CA PRO A 252 10.59 -9.11 7.76
C PRO A 252 10.55 -9.29 6.24
N PHE A 253 10.20 -10.49 5.78
CA PHE A 253 10.02 -10.84 4.37
C PHE A 253 8.64 -11.47 4.19
N PHE A 254 7.84 -10.88 3.31
CA PHE A 254 6.49 -11.35 3.03
C PHE A 254 6.29 -11.51 1.53
N ALA A 255 5.69 -12.62 1.09
CA ALA A 255 5.15 -12.69 -0.27
C ALA A 255 3.72 -13.21 -0.28
N GLY A 256 2.90 -12.63 -1.15
CA GLY A 256 1.50 -13.04 -1.34
C GLY A 256 0.99 -12.82 -2.74
N ASN A 257 -0.31 -13.01 -2.95
CA ASN A 257 -0.96 -12.78 -4.25
C ASN A 257 -1.47 -11.33 -4.30
N SER A 258 -1.12 -10.55 -5.34
CA SER A 258 -1.62 -9.16 -5.46
C SER A 258 -3.15 -9.09 -5.62
N ARG A 259 -3.79 -10.14 -6.13
CA ARG A 259 -5.25 -10.24 -6.25
C ARG A 259 -5.94 -10.64 -4.94
N SER A 260 -5.19 -11.10 -3.94
CA SER A 260 -5.74 -11.39 -2.62
C SER A 260 -5.87 -10.09 -1.83
N THR A 261 -7.10 -9.70 -1.47
CA THR A 261 -7.32 -8.54 -0.60
C THR A 261 -6.54 -8.67 0.69
N PHE A 262 -6.42 -9.89 1.25
CA PHE A 262 -5.58 -10.17 2.42
C PHE A 262 -4.13 -9.69 2.24
N ALA A 263 -3.42 -10.13 1.18
CA ALA A 263 -2.02 -9.77 0.99
C ALA A 263 -1.81 -8.30 0.60
N GLY A 264 -2.74 -7.74 -0.19
CA GLY A 264 -2.84 -6.31 -0.45
C GLY A 264 -2.87 -5.51 0.85
N PHE A 265 -3.83 -5.84 1.70
CA PHE A 265 -4.11 -5.13 2.93
C PHE A 265 -3.05 -5.35 4.02
N VAL A 266 -2.37 -6.49 4.06
CA VAL A 266 -1.19 -6.70 4.94
C VAL A 266 -0.13 -5.64 4.68
N SER A 267 0.17 -5.37 3.40
CA SER A 267 1.17 -4.38 3.03
C SER A 267 0.67 -2.97 3.37
N PHE A 268 -0.60 -2.68 3.05
CA PHE A 268 -1.18 -1.37 3.31
C PHE A 268 -1.31 -1.05 4.81
N GLU A 269 -1.71 -2.03 5.61
CA GLU A 269 -1.82 -1.86 7.06
C GLU A 269 -0.45 -1.70 7.72
N LYS A 270 0.61 -2.36 7.21
CA LYS A 270 1.99 -2.10 7.63
C LYS A 270 2.39 -0.64 7.37
N PHE A 271 2.02 -0.10 6.20
CA PHE A 271 2.18 1.33 5.90
C PHE A 271 1.38 2.20 6.88
N CYS A 272 0.10 1.94 7.11
CA CYS A 272 -0.72 2.71 8.05
C CYS A 272 -0.15 2.71 9.48
N ARG A 273 0.36 1.57 9.96
CA ARG A 273 0.94 1.39 11.31
C ARG A 273 2.31 2.04 11.48
N THR A 274 3.14 2.07 10.45
CA THR A 274 4.54 2.56 10.55
C THR A 274 4.74 3.95 9.95
N GLY A 275 3.85 4.36 9.04
CA GLY A 275 4.06 5.48 8.15
C GLY A 275 5.16 5.25 7.12
N GLN A 276 5.76 4.06 7.05
CA GLN A 276 6.85 3.76 6.13
C GLN A 276 6.35 2.81 5.05
N MET A 277 6.87 2.96 3.83
CA MET A 277 6.56 2.00 2.77
C MET A 277 7.05 0.60 3.16
N PRO A 278 6.24 -0.46 2.97
CA PRO A 278 6.64 -1.82 3.30
C PRO A 278 7.90 -2.23 2.54
N LYS A 279 8.98 -2.50 3.26
CA LYS A 279 10.20 -3.08 2.67
C LYS A 279 10.07 -4.59 2.59
N HIS A 280 10.62 -5.18 1.53
CA HIS A 280 10.70 -6.63 1.34
C HIS A 280 9.34 -7.35 1.33
N HIS A 281 8.32 -6.69 0.79
CA HIS A 281 7.04 -7.30 0.48
C HIS A 281 7.02 -7.62 -1.02
N TYR A 282 6.60 -8.83 -1.37
CA TYR A 282 6.69 -9.34 -2.73
C TYR A 282 5.36 -9.95 -3.19
N ILE A 283 5.23 -10.13 -4.50
CA ILE A 283 4.13 -10.85 -5.12
C ILE A 283 4.64 -11.98 -6.01
N TYR A 284 3.87 -13.07 -6.10
CA TYR A 284 4.25 -14.24 -6.89
C TYR A 284 3.49 -14.39 -8.21
N ASN A 285 2.38 -13.65 -8.40
CA ASN A 285 1.54 -13.69 -9.60
C ASN A 285 2.07 -12.81 -10.75
N ILE A 286 3.40 -12.59 -10.80
CA ILE A 286 4.09 -11.97 -11.93
C ILE A 286 4.74 -13.05 -12.81
N PRO A 287 4.95 -12.81 -14.11
CA PRO A 287 5.68 -13.75 -14.95
C PRO A 287 7.15 -13.88 -14.53
N GLY A 288 7.72 -15.06 -14.73
CA GLY A 288 9.16 -15.31 -14.58
C GLY A 288 9.53 -16.17 -13.37
N GLN A 289 10.83 -16.33 -13.12
CA GLN A 289 11.35 -17.29 -12.13
C GLN A 289 11.42 -16.76 -10.70
N GLY A 290 11.28 -15.44 -10.50
CA GLY A 290 11.37 -14.79 -9.20
C GLY A 290 10.04 -14.18 -8.75
N LEU A 291 10.04 -13.67 -7.52
CA LEU A 291 8.98 -12.84 -6.97
C LEU A 291 9.17 -11.38 -7.44
N GLY A 292 8.07 -10.66 -7.61
CA GLY A 292 8.08 -9.23 -7.88
C GLY A 292 8.15 -8.45 -6.58
N LEU A 293 9.15 -7.58 -6.42
CA LEU A 293 9.18 -6.65 -5.29
C LEU A 293 8.02 -5.66 -5.44
N ARG A 294 7.19 -5.54 -4.40
CA ARG A 294 6.18 -4.49 -4.36
C ARG A 294 6.84 -3.15 -4.12
N HIS A 295 6.55 -2.20 -4.99
CA HIS A 295 6.90 -0.81 -4.79
C HIS A 295 5.69 -0.04 -4.25
N ASP A 296 4.47 -0.45 -4.58
CA ASP A 296 3.26 0.15 -4.02
C ASP A 296 3.09 -0.17 -2.52
N ASN A 297 2.24 0.60 -1.85
CA ASN A 297 1.97 0.43 -0.42
C ASN A 297 1.02 -0.74 -0.10
N GLY A 298 0.47 -1.47 -1.07
CA GLY A 298 -0.48 -2.53 -0.80
C GLY A 298 -1.75 -2.48 -1.64
N ALA A 299 -2.11 -1.30 -2.13
CA ALA A 299 -3.40 -1.00 -2.72
C ALA A 299 -3.53 -1.43 -4.20
N MET A 300 -2.43 -1.66 -4.91
CA MET A 300 -2.47 -2.05 -6.32
C MET A 300 -2.69 -3.57 -6.43
N MET A 301 -3.83 -3.95 -7.00
CA MET A 301 -4.20 -5.35 -7.20
C MET A 301 -3.62 -5.92 -8.50
N VAL A 302 -3.39 -5.06 -9.49
CA VAL A 302 -2.77 -5.42 -10.77
C VAL A 302 -1.26 -5.64 -10.54
N PRO A 303 -0.69 -6.82 -10.86
CA PRO A 303 0.70 -7.16 -10.55
C PRO A 303 1.69 -6.13 -11.10
N GLU A 304 1.51 -5.71 -12.35
CA GLU A 304 2.38 -4.76 -13.01
C GLU A 304 2.43 -3.44 -12.24
N GLN A 305 1.27 -2.93 -11.80
CA GLN A 305 1.18 -1.70 -11.01
C GLN A 305 1.78 -1.88 -9.61
N ALA A 306 1.58 -3.02 -8.97
CA ALA A 306 2.15 -3.30 -7.65
C ALA A 306 3.70 -3.31 -7.66
N THR A 307 4.30 -3.74 -8.77
CA THR A 307 5.76 -3.81 -8.96
C THR A 307 6.35 -2.61 -9.70
N ASP A 308 5.53 -1.60 -10.02
CA ASP A 308 5.97 -0.43 -10.75
C ASP A 308 6.40 0.66 -9.77
N ARG A 309 7.65 1.13 -9.92
CA ARG A 309 8.26 2.16 -9.07
C ARG A 309 7.48 3.46 -9.04
N LEU A 310 6.69 3.72 -10.09
CA LEU A 310 5.86 4.91 -10.17
C LEU A 310 4.92 5.04 -8.97
N TYR A 311 4.36 3.91 -8.51
CA TYR A 311 3.43 3.89 -7.38
C TYR A 311 4.11 3.75 -6.01
N GLY A 312 5.45 3.68 -5.97
CA GLY A 312 6.18 3.61 -4.71
C GLY A 312 6.41 4.96 -4.04
N HIS A 313 6.38 6.05 -4.84
CA HIS A 313 6.72 7.40 -4.37
C HIS A 313 8.03 7.42 -3.56
N GLU A 314 8.98 6.55 -3.92
CA GLU A 314 10.23 6.38 -3.18
C GLU A 314 11.08 7.66 -3.33
N PRO A 315 11.51 8.27 -2.21
CA PRO A 315 12.37 9.44 -2.28
C PRO A 315 13.67 9.16 -3.05
N LEU A 316 13.98 9.99 -4.05
CA LEU A 316 15.25 9.88 -4.80
C LEU A 316 16.46 10.40 -4.01
N ILE A 317 16.22 11.16 -2.94
CA ILE A 317 17.22 11.68 -2.01
C ILE A 317 16.70 11.55 -0.58
N PRO A 318 17.58 11.50 0.43
CA PRO A 318 17.17 11.36 1.82
C PRO A 318 16.24 12.49 2.27
N VAL A 319 15.11 12.10 2.89
CA VAL A 319 14.17 13.01 3.55
C VAL A 319 14.49 13.08 5.03
N HIS A 320 14.62 14.28 5.57
CA HIS A 320 14.97 14.55 6.96
C HIS A 320 13.73 14.99 7.75
N ARG A 321 13.71 14.71 9.06
CA ARG A 321 12.59 15.13 9.94
C ARG A 321 12.40 16.65 9.99
N GLY A 322 13.44 17.43 9.70
CA GLY A 322 13.39 18.88 9.65
C GLY A 322 12.99 19.46 8.29
N ASP A 323 12.77 18.63 7.27
CA ASP A 323 12.34 19.10 5.96
C ASP A 323 10.92 19.68 6.03
N LEU A 324 10.72 20.79 5.33
CA LEU A 324 9.45 21.49 5.25
C LEU A 324 8.52 20.76 4.31
N GLN A 325 7.32 20.52 4.81
CA GLN A 325 6.24 19.84 4.10
C GLN A 325 5.12 20.86 3.84
N TRP A 326 5.28 21.63 2.76
CA TRP A 326 4.25 22.54 2.27
C TRP A 326 3.17 21.74 1.53
N PRO A 327 1.88 22.13 1.56
CA PRO A 327 0.82 21.44 0.84
C PRO A 327 0.92 21.73 -0.67
N LEU A 328 1.65 20.87 -1.36
CA LEU A 328 2.03 20.99 -2.76
C LEU A 328 1.61 19.75 -3.52
N SER A 329 1.49 19.88 -4.83
CA SER A 329 1.28 18.75 -5.72
C SER A 329 2.18 18.88 -6.95
N LEU A 330 2.89 17.81 -7.29
CA LEU A 330 3.73 17.67 -8.47
C LEU A 330 2.97 16.79 -9.46
N THR A 331 2.50 17.40 -10.54
CA THR A 331 1.87 16.69 -11.66
C THR A 331 2.84 16.63 -12.83
N ALA A 332 3.29 15.43 -13.19
CA ALA A 332 4.16 15.19 -14.34
C ALA A 332 3.41 14.49 -15.47
N HIS A 333 3.61 14.95 -16.70
CA HIS A 333 3.16 14.23 -17.88
C HIS A 333 4.23 13.22 -18.29
N ILE A 334 3.89 11.93 -18.22
CA ILE A 334 4.75 10.80 -18.52
C ILE A 334 4.36 10.23 -19.89
N ALA A 335 5.32 10.16 -20.81
CA ALA A 335 5.11 9.58 -22.12
C ALA A 335 4.55 8.15 -22.01
N CYS A 336 3.57 7.84 -22.88
CA CYS A 336 2.86 6.56 -22.92
C CYS A 336 2.02 6.22 -21.68
N LEU A 337 1.88 7.13 -20.71
CA LEU A 337 1.04 6.92 -19.51
C LEU A 337 0.04 8.06 -19.29
N GLY A 338 0.46 9.31 -19.49
CA GLY A 338 -0.34 10.50 -19.19
C GLY A 338 0.11 11.20 -17.91
N ASP A 339 -0.80 11.93 -17.27
CA ASP A 339 -0.49 12.72 -16.08
C ASP A 339 -0.42 11.82 -14.83
N PHE A 340 0.65 11.95 -14.06
CA PHE A 340 0.82 11.36 -12.74
C PHE A 340 1.03 12.45 -11.70
N THR A 341 0.43 12.28 -10.52
CA THR A 341 0.48 13.27 -9.46
C THR A 341 1.04 12.66 -8.19
N SER A 342 2.08 13.29 -7.63
CA SER A 342 2.51 13.10 -6.25
C SER A 342 2.20 14.36 -5.46
N GLU A 343 1.87 14.21 -4.19
CA GLU A 343 1.45 15.35 -3.37
C GLU A 343 1.97 15.27 -1.95
N THR A 344 1.96 16.42 -1.31
CA THR A 344 2.13 16.61 0.12
C THR A 344 0.82 17.19 0.65
N GLN A 345 0.33 16.62 1.75
CA GLN A 345 -0.93 17.02 2.37
C GLN A 345 -0.67 17.63 3.74
N MET A 346 -1.58 18.50 4.17
CA MET A 346 -1.63 18.99 5.54
C MET A 346 -3.04 18.83 6.07
N LEU A 347 -3.25 17.80 6.90
CA LEU A 347 -4.56 17.53 7.51
C LEU A 347 -4.51 17.91 8.98
N HIS A 348 -5.41 18.80 9.41
CA HIS A 348 -5.46 19.31 10.79
C HIS A 348 -4.09 19.81 11.32
N GLY A 349 -3.30 20.45 10.44
CA GLY A 349 -1.96 20.96 10.79
C GLY A 349 -0.85 19.89 10.84
N ILE A 350 -1.15 18.63 10.50
CA ILE A 350 -0.16 17.55 10.42
C ILE A 350 0.26 17.42 8.95
N PRO A 351 1.49 17.81 8.59
CA PRO A 351 2.02 17.59 7.26
C PRO A 351 2.37 16.11 7.00
N SER A 352 2.18 15.65 5.77
CA SER A 352 2.57 14.32 5.30
C SER A 352 2.79 14.30 3.78
N GLY A 353 3.48 13.28 3.29
CA GLY A 353 3.75 13.11 1.85
C GLY A 353 5.14 13.53 1.44
N ASP A 354 5.44 13.33 0.16
CA ASP A 354 6.67 13.77 -0.50
C ASP A 354 6.33 14.07 -1.98
N LEU A 355 7.01 15.04 -2.60
CA LEU A 355 6.87 15.33 -4.03
C LEU A 355 7.84 14.46 -4.83
N ALA A 356 7.56 13.17 -4.94
CA ALA A 356 8.45 12.21 -5.58
C ALA A 356 7.71 11.24 -6.53
N PHE A 357 8.35 10.94 -7.65
CA PHE A 357 7.97 9.83 -8.52
C PHE A 357 9.20 9.29 -9.27
N ASP A 358 9.13 8.03 -9.67
CA ASP A 358 10.17 7.36 -10.44
C ASP A 358 9.57 6.36 -11.43
N THR A 359 9.75 6.58 -12.73
CA THR A 359 9.30 5.65 -13.79
C THR A 359 10.40 4.71 -14.28
N ALA A 360 11.58 4.74 -13.65
CA ALA A 360 12.69 3.90 -14.07
C ALA A 360 12.36 2.40 -14.01
N GLY A 361 12.94 1.65 -14.95
CA GLY A 361 12.70 0.22 -15.11
C GLY A 361 11.67 -0.11 -16.20
N ILE A 362 10.87 0.85 -16.64
CA ILE A 362 9.95 0.70 -17.77
C ILE A 362 10.36 1.66 -18.90
N GLY A 363 10.83 1.09 -20.01
CA GLY A 363 11.27 1.86 -21.18
C GLY A 363 10.16 2.73 -21.77
N GLY A 364 10.54 3.90 -22.30
CA GLY A 364 9.63 4.83 -22.97
C GLY A 364 8.87 5.79 -22.05
N ARG A 365 8.87 5.57 -20.73
CA ARG A 365 8.19 6.45 -19.75
C ARG A 365 9.05 7.62 -19.31
N CYS A 366 9.29 8.55 -20.21
CA CYS A 366 10.01 9.78 -19.92
C CYS A 366 9.06 10.94 -19.56
N VAL A 367 9.55 11.88 -18.75
CA VAL A 367 8.81 13.09 -18.36
C VAL A 367 8.85 14.07 -19.52
N GLU A 368 7.71 14.51 -20.03
CA GLU A 368 7.62 15.54 -21.09
C GLU A 368 7.37 16.94 -20.55
N GLY A 369 6.82 17.03 -19.35
CA GLY A 369 6.49 18.28 -18.70
C GLY A 369 6.00 18.05 -17.28
N PHE A 370 6.01 19.08 -16.46
CA PHE A 370 5.48 19.02 -15.11
C PHE A 370 4.89 20.36 -14.66
N GLN A 371 4.08 20.31 -13.62
CA GLN A 371 3.49 21.45 -12.93
C GLN A 371 3.60 21.20 -11.43
N ILE A 372 3.93 22.25 -10.68
CA ILE A 372 3.87 22.21 -9.22
C ILE A 372 2.77 23.17 -8.80
N THR A 373 1.75 22.65 -8.14
CA THR A 373 0.64 23.43 -7.62
C THR A 373 0.73 23.58 -6.11
N SER A 374 0.25 24.71 -5.62
CA SER A 374 0.19 25.03 -4.20
C SER A 374 -1.28 25.21 -3.84
N ALA A 375 -1.80 24.45 -2.87
CA ALA A 375 -3.23 24.36 -2.54
C ALA A 375 -3.87 25.69 -2.07
N GLY A 376 -3.94 26.69 -2.95
CA GLY A 376 -4.34 28.07 -2.69
C GLY A 376 -3.32 28.93 -1.92
N LEU A 377 -2.13 28.41 -1.60
CA LEU A 377 -1.11 29.16 -0.86
C LEU A 377 -0.19 29.92 -1.82
N PRO A 378 0.02 31.24 -1.65
CA PRO A 378 1.02 31.97 -2.41
C PRO A 378 2.41 31.50 -1.96
N LEU A 379 2.99 30.54 -2.67
CA LEU A 379 4.31 30.02 -2.36
C LEU A 379 5.36 30.67 -3.26
N PRO A 380 6.47 31.16 -2.69
CA PRO A 380 7.45 31.94 -3.41
C PRO A 380 8.46 31.00 -4.07
N PHE A 381 8.05 30.28 -5.10
CA PHE A 381 8.96 29.47 -5.89
C PHE A 381 8.59 29.49 -7.37
N GLU A 382 9.60 29.24 -8.20
CA GLU A 382 9.50 29.18 -9.65
C GLU A 382 10.29 27.98 -10.16
N TYR A 383 9.95 27.50 -11.35
CA TYR A 383 10.65 26.40 -11.98
C TYR A 383 10.77 26.59 -13.49
N ARG A 384 11.73 25.89 -14.09
CA ARG A 384 11.93 25.84 -15.53
C ARG A 384 12.42 24.46 -15.94
N ALA A 385 12.27 24.15 -17.23
CA ALA A 385 12.67 22.88 -17.80
C ALA A 385 13.44 23.09 -19.10
N ARG A 386 14.19 22.05 -19.50
CA ARG A 386 14.85 21.92 -20.78
C ARG A 386 14.40 20.64 -21.46
N ASP A 387 14.00 20.70 -22.71
CA ASP A 387 13.63 19.51 -23.50
C ASP A 387 14.84 18.87 -24.21
N VAL A 388 14.58 17.82 -24.98
CA VAL A 388 15.58 17.08 -25.76
C VAL A 388 16.21 17.88 -26.89
N ASP A 389 15.49 18.87 -27.43
CA ASP A 389 15.97 19.76 -28.48
C ASP A 389 16.83 20.91 -27.91
N GLY A 390 16.95 20.97 -26.57
CA GLY A 390 17.70 21.99 -25.86
C GLY A 390 16.91 23.28 -25.63
N HIS A 391 15.63 23.31 -25.98
CA HIS A 391 14.77 24.45 -25.70
C HIS A 391 14.55 24.56 -24.18
N GLN A 392 14.76 25.77 -23.65
CA GLN A 392 14.58 26.08 -22.24
C GLN A 392 13.37 26.99 -22.07
N THR A 393 12.48 26.66 -21.13
CA THR A 393 11.41 27.57 -20.76
C THR A 393 11.96 28.77 -19.97
N SER A 394 11.22 29.87 -19.95
CA SER A 394 11.39 30.89 -18.92
C SER A 394 11.17 30.29 -17.52
N TRP A 395 11.57 31.01 -16.48
CA TRP A 395 11.11 30.72 -15.13
C TRP A 395 9.59 30.90 -15.09
N MET A 396 8.90 29.81 -14.77
CA MET A 396 7.46 29.77 -14.62
C MET A 396 7.11 29.88 -13.12
N PRO A 397 6.09 30.66 -12.75
CA PRO A 397 5.57 30.64 -11.39
C PRO A 397 4.87 29.30 -11.10
N HIS A 398 4.52 29.08 -9.83
CA HIS A 398 3.65 27.98 -9.42
C HIS A 398 2.34 27.96 -10.24
N ASP A 399 1.69 26.80 -10.28
CA ASP A 399 0.46 26.54 -11.03
C ASP A 399 0.57 26.64 -12.57
N HIS A 400 1.78 26.76 -13.15
CA HIS A 400 1.97 26.80 -14.60
C HIS A 400 2.62 25.53 -15.14
N PHE A 401 2.08 24.94 -16.19
CA PHE A 401 2.69 23.75 -16.80
C PHE A 401 4.01 24.11 -17.51
N CYS A 402 5.08 23.38 -17.23
CA CYS A 402 6.42 23.59 -17.78
C CYS A 402 6.85 22.35 -18.60
N GLY A 403 7.10 22.54 -19.89
CA GLY A 403 7.38 21.46 -20.85
C GLY A 403 6.23 21.24 -21.83
N SER A 404 5.99 20.00 -22.24
CA SER A 404 4.96 19.61 -23.21
C SER A 404 4.13 18.42 -22.74
N LYS A 405 3.00 18.16 -23.43
CA LYS A 405 2.15 16.98 -23.21
C LYS A 405 1.85 16.30 -24.54
N GLY A 406 2.14 15.00 -24.64
CA GLY A 406 1.85 14.17 -25.81
C GLY A 406 2.64 14.56 -27.07
N GLN A 407 3.79 15.23 -26.92
CA GLN A 407 4.55 15.76 -28.05
C GLN A 407 5.85 15.00 -28.31
N SER A 408 6.13 13.93 -27.57
CA SER A 408 7.38 13.17 -27.69
C SER A 408 8.62 14.04 -27.49
N ARG A 409 8.50 15.08 -26.66
CA ARG A 409 9.59 16.00 -26.30
C ARG A 409 9.95 15.82 -24.81
N PRO A 410 10.72 14.78 -24.47
CA PRO A 410 11.11 14.54 -23.10
C PRO A 410 12.01 15.64 -22.56
N LEU A 411 11.89 15.90 -21.26
CA LEU A 411 12.77 16.78 -20.53
C LEU A 411 14.15 16.14 -20.36
N THR A 412 15.20 16.93 -20.53
CA THR A 412 16.60 16.57 -20.26
C THR A 412 17.18 17.28 -19.03
N GLY A 413 16.39 18.15 -18.42
CA GLY A 413 16.72 18.77 -17.15
C GLY A 413 15.65 19.72 -16.66
N PHE A 414 15.74 20.07 -15.38
CA PHE A 414 14.86 21.02 -14.73
C PHE A 414 15.60 21.79 -13.64
N ALA A 415 15.03 22.91 -13.20
CA ALA A 415 15.52 23.68 -12.09
C ALA A 415 14.35 24.28 -11.30
N VAL A 416 14.47 24.32 -9.98
CA VAL A 416 13.47 24.88 -9.06
C VAL A 416 14.17 25.85 -8.12
N ARG A 417 13.58 27.01 -7.86
CA ARG A 417 14.15 27.98 -6.91
C ARG A 417 13.07 28.63 -6.06
N LEU A 418 13.44 29.00 -4.85
CA LEU A 418 12.65 29.92 -4.04
C LEU A 418 12.89 31.36 -4.48
N THR A 419 11.90 32.21 -4.27
CA THR A 419 11.92 33.65 -4.48
C THR A 419 11.56 34.38 -3.19
N GLY A 420 11.66 35.71 -3.18
CA GLY A 420 11.26 36.54 -2.04
C GLY A 420 11.96 36.19 -0.71
N PRO A 421 11.33 36.51 0.44
CA PRO A 421 11.93 36.29 1.75
C PRO A 421 12.22 34.82 2.09
N ALA A 422 11.48 33.85 1.54
CA ALA A 422 11.67 32.43 1.85
C ALA A 422 13.06 31.91 1.38
N PHE A 423 13.61 32.48 0.31
CA PHE A 423 14.97 32.17 -0.15
C PHE A 423 16.04 32.46 0.92
N LEU A 424 15.78 33.35 1.89
CA LEU A 424 16.73 33.67 2.95
C LEU A 424 16.77 32.63 4.06
N THR A 425 15.70 31.85 4.24
CA THR A 425 15.54 30.95 5.39
C THR A 425 15.38 29.48 4.99
N THR A 426 15.18 29.20 3.70
CA THR A 426 14.92 27.86 3.19
C THR A 426 15.75 27.60 1.93
N ASP A 427 16.26 26.38 1.79
CA ASP A 427 16.86 25.85 0.56
C ASP A 427 15.86 24.93 -0.14
N CYS A 428 15.82 24.99 -1.47
CA CYS A 428 15.09 24.04 -2.30
C CYS A 428 16.09 23.02 -2.87
N PHE A 429 15.96 21.76 -2.44
CA PHE A 429 16.74 20.64 -2.94
C PHE A 429 15.87 19.79 -3.86
N TYR A 430 16.45 19.31 -4.95
CA TYR A 430 15.73 18.43 -5.86
C TYR A 430 16.68 17.45 -6.53
N ALA A 431 16.11 16.34 -6.95
CA ALA A 431 16.82 15.29 -7.64
C ALA A 431 16.06 14.82 -8.88
N GLY A 432 16.83 14.47 -9.90
CA GLY A 432 16.34 13.91 -11.16
C GLY A 432 16.98 12.55 -11.40
N ARG A 433 16.17 11.56 -11.75
CA ARG A 433 16.67 10.31 -12.32
C ARG A 433 16.58 10.40 -13.84
N PHE A 434 17.63 9.98 -14.53
CA PHE A 434 17.72 10.02 -15.99
C PHE A 434 17.85 8.62 -16.57
N GLU A 435 17.32 8.42 -17.78
CA GLU A 435 17.35 7.15 -18.51
C GLU A 435 18.79 6.59 -18.56
N GLY A 436 18.95 5.30 -18.28
CA GLY A 436 20.26 4.65 -18.25
C GLY A 436 21.15 4.99 -17.04
N GLN A 437 20.77 5.92 -16.16
CA GLN A 437 21.53 6.23 -14.95
C GLN A 437 21.02 5.46 -13.72
N ARG A 438 21.97 4.87 -12.98
CA ARG A 438 21.67 4.11 -11.76
C ARG A 438 21.29 5.02 -10.58
N ASP A 439 21.96 6.15 -10.44
CA ASP A 439 21.79 7.06 -9.31
C ASP A 439 21.06 8.33 -9.74
N ALA A 440 20.34 8.96 -8.81
CA ALA A 440 19.73 10.25 -9.05
C ALA A 440 20.77 11.36 -8.96
N LEU A 441 20.65 12.38 -9.82
CA LEU A 441 21.47 13.58 -9.77
C LEU A 441 20.77 14.65 -8.95
N THR A 442 21.52 15.33 -8.10
CA THR A 442 20.98 16.36 -7.20
C THR A 442 21.33 17.77 -7.69
N ALA A 443 20.47 18.72 -7.37
CA ALA A 443 20.70 20.14 -7.56
C ALA A 443 19.90 20.93 -6.51
N GLU A 444 20.22 22.21 -6.39
CA GLU A 444 19.58 23.09 -5.41
C GLU A 444 19.42 24.51 -5.94
N ASN A 445 18.46 25.23 -5.38
CA ASN A 445 18.36 26.69 -5.46
C ASN A 445 18.50 27.29 -6.88
N GLY A 446 17.90 26.63 -7.87
CA GLY A 446 17.84 27.08 -9.26
C GLY A 446 18.96 26.58 -10.17
N ALA A 447 19.91 25.79 -9.65
CA ALA A 447 20.89 25.08 -10.47
C ALA A 447 20.22 24.03 -11.37
N TRP A 448 20.77 23.77 -12.55
CA TRP A 448 20.19 22.73 -13.42
C TRP A 448 20.43 21.33 -12.85
N CYS A 449 19.37 20.56 -12.66
CA CYS A 449 19.44 19.12 -12.51
C CYS A 449 19.40 18.50 -13.92
N SER A 450 20.52 17.94 -14.38
CA SER A 450 20.62 17.32 -15.72
C SER A 450 21.79 16.34 -15.82
N ALA A 451 21.60 15.27 -16.58
CA ALA A 451 22.63 14.28 -16.91
C ALA A 451 23.45 14.60 -18.18
N GLY A 452 23.28 15.79 -18.78
CA GLY A 452 23.91 16.17 -20.05
C GLY A 452 22.98 15.98 -21.25
N TYR A 453 23.50 16.16 -22.47
CA TYR A 453 22.69 16.19 -23.69
C TYR A 453 22.02 14.83 -23.98
N GLY A 454 20.72 14.86 -24.30
CA GLY A 454 19.94 13.71 -24.78
C GLY A 454 19.46 12.73 -23.71
N GLN A 455 19.91 12.84 -22.46
CA GLN A 455 19.50 11.96 -21.37
C GLN A 455 18.12 12.38 -20.83
N LYS A 456 17.12 11.51 -20.98
CA LYS A 456 15.72 11.81 -20.66
C LYS A 456 15.44 11.68 -19.18
N LEU A 457 14.70 12.62 -18.61
CA LEU A 457 14.22 12.60 -17.24
C LEU A 457 13.15 11.51 -17.07
N VAL A 458 13.29 10.67 -16.05
CA VAL A 458 12.38 9.56 -15.71
C VAL A 458 11.93 9.58 -14.24
N GLY A 459 12.54 10.40 -13.40
CA GLY A 459 12.10 10.55 -12.01
C GLY A 459 12.41 11.94 -11.48
N MET A 460 11.58 12.41 -10.57
CA MET A 460 11.74 13.71 -9.91
C MET A 460 11.48 13.56 -8.42
N HIS A 461 12.25 14.30 -7.63
CA HIS A 461 11.98 14.50 -6.21
C HIS A 461 12.30 15.94 -5.84
N ILE A 462 11.40 16.62 -5.14
CA ILE A 462 11.56 18.02 -4.71
C ILE A 462 11.29 18.10 -3.22
N LEU A 463 12.21 18.71 -2.47
CA LEU A 463 12.08 18.96 -1.04
C LEU A 463 12.57 20.35 -0.65
N PHE A 464 12.10 20.83 0.49
CA PHE A 464 12.44 22.14 1.04
C PHE A 464 13.03 21.96 2.43
N ARG A 465 14.15 22.62 2.73
CA ARG A 465 14.86 22.45 3.99
C ARG A 465 15.19 23.81 4.62
N PRO A 466 14.97 24.03 5.92
CA PRO A 466 15.39 25.27 6.55
C PRO A 466 16.92 25.40 6.54
N LYS A 467 17.42 26.60 6.24
CA LYS A 467 18.85 26.89 6.27
C LYS A 467 19.40 26.75 7.70
N GLY A 468 20.58 26.15 7.83
CA GLY A 468 21.25 25.98 9.12
C GLY A 468 20.86 24.73 9.91
N LEU A 469 19.98 23.88 9.39
CA LEU A 469 19.82 22.50 9.85
C LEU A 469 20.73 21.60 9.01
N THR A 470 21.96 21.34 9.51
CA THR A 470 22.84 20.27 9.00
C THR A 470 22.56 18.96 9.70
#